data_AF-A0A7S2YGE3-F1
#
_entry.id   AF-A0A7S2YGE3-F1
#
_cell.length_a   1.000
_cell.length_b   1.000
_cell.length_c   1.000
_cell.angle_alpha   90.00
_cell.angle_beta   90.00
_cell.angle_gamma   90.00
#
_symmetry.space_group_name_H-M   'P 1'
#
loop_
_entity.id
_entity.type
_entity.pdbx_description
1 polymer ?
#
loop_
_entity_poly.entity_id
_entity_poly.type
_entity_poly.pdbx_seq_one_letter_code
_entity_poly.pdbx_strand_id
1 'polypeptide(L)'
;PTLPKGITMVQSINTKAIFTLASVLRRPSLLVPHVSVDSVSQIDFPAVQKHAGIAAVVFDKDNTLTAPYDETVHPKAERGLQEALNTFGPSQVAILSNSAGTTKDDPGYKQADAIESSMGVHVIRHDEK
;
A
#
# COMPACT_ATOMS: atom_id res chain seq x y z
N PRO A 1 9.81 -32.12 8.04
CA PRO A 1 8.60 -31.29 7.83
C PRO A 1 8.42 -30.99 6.34
N THR A 2 7.51 -31.72 5.71
CA THR A 2 7.19 -31.66 4.28
C THR A 2 6.33 -30.43 3.98
N LEU A 3 6.78 -29.57 3.05
CA LEU A 3 5.99 -28.47 2.50
C LEU A 3 4.70 -29.03 1.86
N PRO A 4 3.54 -28.38 2.04
CA PRO A 4 2.30 -28.83 1.41
C PRO A 4 2.42 -28.74 -0.13
N LYS A 5 2.13 -29.86 -0.79
CA LYS A 5 1.96 -29.95 -2.24
C LYS A 5 0.73 -29.11 -2.63
N GLY A 6 0.90 -28.10 -3.48
CA GLY A 6 -0.22 -27.38 -4.08
C GLY A 6 0.00 -25.93 -4.49
N ILE A 7 1.15 -25.31 -4.20
CA ILE A 7 1.44 -23.96 -4.71
C ILE A 7 2.01 -24.10 -6.12
N THR A 8 1.14 -24.12 -7.12
CA THR A 8 1.55 -23.85 -8.50
C THR A 8 1.99 -22.39 -8.54
N MET A 9 3.29 -22.14 -8.47
CA MET A 9 3.84 -20.80 -8.65
C MET A 9 3.63 -20.42 -10.13
N VAL A 10 2.52 -19.77 -10.44
CA VAL A 10 2.27 -19.25 -11.78
C VAL A 10 3.15 -18.02 -11.96
N GLN A 11 4.33 -18.20 -12.54
CA GLN A 11 5.19 -17.10 -12.96
C GLN A 11 4.50 -16.42 -14.15
N SER A 12 3.89 -15.26 -13.91
CA SER A 12 3.33 -14.43 -14.97
C SER A 12 4.34 -13.33 -15.34
N ILE A 13 4.62 -13.17 -16.63
CA ILE A 13 5.45 -12.07 -17.11
C ILE A 13 4.57 -10.82 -17.16
N ASN A 14 4.85 -9.85 -16.28
CA ASN A 14 4.20 -8.54 -16.33
C ASN A 14 4.91 -7.64 -17.36
N THR A 15 4.53 -7.80 -18.63
CA THR A 15 5.11 -7.01 -19.74
C THR A 15 4.91 -5.51 -19.56
N LYS A 16 3.75 -5.08 -19.02
CA LYS A 16 3.50 -3.68 -18.67
C LYS A 16 4.56 -3.15 -17.70
N ALA A 17 4.85 -3.89 -16.63
CA ALA A 17 5.88 -3.50 -15.65
C ALA A 17 7.28 -3.40 -16.27
N ILE A 18 7.63 -4.31 -17.18
CA ILE A 18 8.93 -4.26 -17.89
C ILE A 18 9.05 -2.98 -18.73
N PHE A 19 8.01 -2.61 -19.49
CA PHE A 19 8.00 -1.37 -20.26
C PHE A 19 8.05 -0.12 -19.37
N THR A 20 7.33 -0.13 -18.24
CA THR A 20 7.39 0.95 -17.26
C THR A 20 8.80 1.06 -16.66
N LEU A 21 9.45 -0.06 -16.33
CA LEU A 21 10.83 -0.06 -15.83
C LEU A 21 11.81 0.51 -16.85
N ALA A 22 11.63 0.23 -18.14
CA ALA A 22 12.45 0.83 -19.20
C ALA A 22 12.34 2.37 -19.25
N SER A 23 11.23 2.96 -18.78
CA SER A 23 11.07 4.42 -18.72
C SER A 23 12.04 5.09 -17.74
N VAL A 24 12.55 4.35 -16.76
CA VAL A 24 13.53 4.84 -15.77
C VAL A 24 14.82 5.31 -16.43
N LEU A 25 15.23 4.69 -17.54
CA LEU A 25 16.42 5.13 -18.29
C LEU A 25 16.32 6.60 -18.74
N ARG A 26 15.09 7.10 -18.93
CA ARG A 26 14.80 8.50 -19.27
C ARG A 26 14.40 9.34 -18.05
N ARG A 27 13.97 8.71 -16.95
CA ARG A 27 13.50 9.36 -15.71
C ARG A 27 13.98 8.59 -14.48
N PRO A 28 15.28 8.70 -14.13
CA PRO A 28 15.86 7.90 -13.05
C PRO A 28 15.24 8.19 -11.68
N SER A 29 14.68 9.38 -11.49
CA SER A 29 13.97 9.78 -10.26
C SER A 29 12.79 8.87 -9.90
N LEU A 30 12.25 8.10 -10.85
CA LEU A 30 11.17 7.13 -10.58
C LEU A 30 11.62 5.94 -9.73
N LEU A 31 12.93 5.64 -9.65
CA LEU A 31 13.47 4.57 -8.79
C LEU A 31 14.15 5.09 -7.53
N VAL A 32 14.31 6.41 -7.38
CA VAL A 32 15.00 6.96 -6.23
C VAL A 32 13.99 7.16 -5.09
N PRO A 33 14.10 6.42 -3.97
CA PRO A 33 13.27 6.68 -2.81
C PRO A 33 13.63 8.07 -2.25
N HIS A 34 12.61 8.89 -2.01
CA HIS A 34 12.79 10.21 -1.41
C HIS A 34 13.01 10.12 0.12
N VAL A 35 12.52 9.04 0.73
CA VAL A 35 12.66 8.72 2.16
C VAL A 35 12.85 7.20 2.29
N SER A 36 13.71 6.77 3.20
CA SER A 36 13.88 5.35 3.57
C SER A 36 13.86 5.24 5.08
N VAL A 37 12.90 4.47 5.59
CA VAL A 37 12.64 4.26 7.02
C VAL A 37 12.15 2.83 7.23
N ASP A 38 12.32 2.29 8.44
CA ASP A 38 11.92 0.91 8.75
C ASP A 38 10.40 0.74 8.91
N SER A 39 9.69 1.83 9.16
CA SER A 39 8.24 1.84 9.36
C SER A 39 7.67 3.21 9.03
N VAL A 40 6.43 3.23 8.54
CA VAL A 40 5.66 4.46 8.30
C VAL A 40 5.55 5.34 9.55
N SER A 41 5.64 4.76 10.75
CA SER A 41 5.68 5.53 11.99
C SER A 41 6.88 6.46 12.09
N GLN A 42 8.01 6.17 11.44
CA GLN A 42 9.18 7.06 11.49
C GLN A 42 9.08 8.27 10.54
N ILE A 43 8.00 8.40 9.77
CA ILE A 43 7.78 9.52 8.86
C ILE A 43 7.19 10.70 9.63
N ASP A 44 7.78 11.89 9.48
CA ASP A 44 7.20 13.15 9.94
C ASP A 44 6.16 13.65 8.92
N PHE A 45 4.92 13.14 9.04
CA PHE A 45 3.83 13.51 8.14
C PHE A 45 3.52 15.01 8.14
N PRO A 46 3.53 15.74 9.28
CA PRO A 46 3.39 17.19 9.28
C PRO A 46 4.45 17.91 8.42
N ALA A 47 5.72 17.49 8.50
CA ALA A 47 6.78 18.05 7.67
C ALA A 47 6.58 17.71 6.18
N VAL A 48 6.17 16.48 5.88
CA VAL A 48 5.83 16.04 4.52
C VAL A 48 4.72 16.90 3.91
N GLN A 49 3.65 17.18 4.66
CA GLN A 49 2.56 18.04 4.19
C GLN A 49 3.02 19.49 3.98
N LYS A 50 3.65 20.09 4.99
CA LYS A 50 3.97 21.53 4.99
C LYS A 50 5.16 21.91 4.12
N HIS A 51 6.21 21.10 4.10
CA HIS A 51 7.47 21.44 3.44
C HIS A 51 7.63 20.79 2.07
N ALA A 52 7.12 19.57 1.88
CA ALA A 52 7.12 18.93 0.56
C ALA A 52 5.87 19.26 -0.26
N GLY A 53 4.85 19.88 0.33
CA GLY A 53 3.61 20.26 -0.36
C GLY A 53 2.76 19.08 -0.80
N ILE A 54 2.92 17.92 -0.14
CA ILE A 54 2.14 16.72 -0.43
C ILE A 54 0.72 16.91 0.11
N ALA A 55 -0.29 16.58 -0.70
CA ALA A 55 -1.71 16.78 -0.37
C ALA A 55 -2.39 15.53 0.19
N ALA A 56 -1.90 14.34 -0.17
CA ALA A 56 -2.48 13.05 0.20
C ALA A 56 -1.41 11.97 0.30
N VAL A 57 -1.72 10.90 1.04
CA VAL A 57 -0.85 9.73 1.21
C VAL A 57 -1.61 8.47 0.82
N VAL A 58 -0.97 7.63 0.02
CA VAL A 58 -1.47 6.29 -0.29
C VAL A 58 -0.49 5.29 0.30
N PHE A 59 -1.02 4.37 1.11
CA PHE A 59 -0.24 3.30 1.71
C PHE A 59 -0.44 2.01 0.92
N ASP A 60 0.65 1.28 0.73
CA ASP A 60 0.57 -0.15 0.47
C ASP A 60 0.03 -0.88 1.72
N LYS A 61 -0.59 -2.05 1.53
CA LYS A 61 -1.17 -2.84 2.62
C LYS A 61 -0.14 -3.80 3.24
N ASP A 62 0.14 -4.91 2.56
CA ASP A 62 0.83 -6.06 3.11
C ASP A 62 2.33 -5.81 3.26
N ASN A 63 2.88 -6.07 4.46
CA ASN A 63 4.26 -5.75 4.84
C ASN A 63 4.56 -4.25 4.97
N THR A 64 3.55 -3.39 4.85
CA THR A 64 3.66 -1.94 5.03
C THR A 64 2.82 -1.49 6.23
N LEU A 65 1.49 -1.59 6.13
CA LEU A 65 0.56 -1.31 7.23
C LEU A 65 0.21 -2.55 8.03
N THR A 66 0.14 -3.71 7.39
CA THR A 66 -0.32 -4.97 8.00
C THR A 66 0.77 -6.02 7.99
N ALA A 67 0.64 -7.02 8.88
CA ALA A 67 1.31 -8.29 8.67
C ALA A 67 0.80 -8.95 7.36
N PRO A 68 1.53 -9.91 6.78
CA PRO A 68 1.09 -10.62 5.57
C PRO A 68 -0.31 -11.21 5.74
N TYR A 69 -1.22 -10.89 4.83
CA TYR A 69 -2.59 -11.40 4.77
C TYR A 69 -3.49 -11.00 5.96
N ASP A 70 -3.06 -10.05 6.78
CA ASP A 70 -3.85 -9.50 7.88
C ASP A 70 -4.68 -8.30 7.40
N GLU A 71 -5.81 -8.06 8.03
CA GLU A 71 -6.74 -6.96 7.73
C GLU A 71 -6.65 -5.83 8.77
N THR A 72 -5.85 -6.03 9.81
CA THR A 72 -5.65 -5.08 10.91
C THR A 72 -4.28 -4.41 10.84
N VAL A 73 -4.21 -3.18 11.36
CA VAL A 73 -2.96 -2.43 11.38
C VAL A 73 -1.94 -3.10 12.31
N HIS A 74 -0.73 -3.29 11.83
CA HIS A 74 0.35 -3.84 12.64
C HIS A 74 0.76 -2.80 13.71
N PRO A 75 1.06 -3.20 14.97
CA PRO A 75 1.38 -2.26 16.05
C PRO A 75 2.54 -1.29 15.74
N LYS A 76 3.50 -1.72 14.92
CA LYS A 76 4.61 -0.85 14.48
C LYS A 76 4.16 0.29 13.55
N ALA A 77 3.10 0.09 12.78
CA ALA A 77 2.57 1.05 11.80
C ALA A 77 1.43 1.92 12.35
N GLU A 78 0.79 1.50 13.44
CA GLU A 78 -0.38 2.16 14.03
C GLU A 78 -0.17 3.66 14.30
N ARG A 79 0.96 4.01 14.93
CA ARG A 79 1.27 5.43 15.20
C ARG A 79 1.37 6.24 13.91
N GLY A 80 2.08 5.74 12.91
CA GLY A 80 2.26 6.41 11.63
C GLY A 80 0.94 6.58 10.86
N LEU A 81 0.11 5.54 10.84
CA LEU A 81 -1.21 5.62 10.22
C LEU A 81 -2.06 6.69 10.90
N GLN A 82 -2.09 6.72 12.24
CA GLN A 82 -2.85 7.72 12.97
C GLN A 82 -2.32 9.14 12.77
N GLU A 83 -1.01 9.32 12.72
CA GLU A 83 -0.38 10.62 12.46
C GLU A 83 -0.68 11.12 11.04
N ALA A 84 -0.67 10.23 10.04
CA ALA A 84 -1.09 10.56 8.68
C ALA A 84 -2.57 10.98 8.65
N LEU A 85 -3.46 10.23 9.30
CA LEU A 85 -4.88 10.58 9.38
C LEU A 85 -5.12 11.93 10.07
N ASN A 86 -4.41 12.20 11.16
CA ASN A 86 -4.49 13.49 11.85
C ASN A 86 -3.95 14.66 11.01
N THR A 87 -2.94 14.40 10.18
CA THR A 87 -2.27 15.44 9.38
C THR A 87 -3.04 15.77 8.11
N PHE A 88 -3.44 14.75 7.34
CA PHE A 88 -4.07 14.92 6.02
C PHE A 88 -5.59 14.87 6.07
N GLY A 89 -6.16 14.26 7.11
CA GLY A 89 -7.58 13.94 7.19
C GLY A 89 -7.93 12.62 6.49
N PRO A 90 -8.98 11.90 6.93
CA PRO A 90 -9.32 10.57 6.40
C PRO A 90 -9.61 10.53 4.89
N SER A 91 -10.08 11.63 4.31
CA SER A 91 -10.38 11.72 2.88
C SER A 91 -9.14 11.89 1.99
N GLN A 92 -7.97 12.13 2.59
CA GLN A 92 -6.68 12.30 1.89
C GLN A 92 -5.68 11.20 2.27
N VAL A 93 -6.15 10.15 2.94
CA VAL A 93 -5.38 8.95 3.22
C VAL A 93 -6.12 7.77 2.61
N ALA A 94 -5.40 6.95 1.85
CA ALA A 94 -5.98 5.76 1.21
C ALA A 94 -5.02 4.57 1.29
N ILE A 95 -5.58 3.37 1.12
CA ILE A 95 -4.84 2.12 0.99
C ILE A 95 -4.98 1.62 -0.45
N LEU A 96 -3.86 1.20 -1.04
CA LEU A 96 -3.82 0.50 -2.32
C LEU A 96 -3.24 -0.90 -2.08
N SER A 97 -3.95 -1.93 -2.51
CA SER A 97 -3.52 -3.32 -2.34
C SER A 97 -3.60 -4.06 -3.66
N ASN A 98 -2.65 -4.97 -3.88
CA ASN A 98 -2.67 -5.84 -5.05
C ASN A 98 -3.82 -6.87 -5.03
N SER A 99 -4.48 -7.08 -3.88
CA SER A 99 -5.60 -8.01 -3.74
C SER A 99 -6.86 -7.32 -3.25
N ALA A 100 -6.82 -6.67 -2.09
CA ALA A 100 -7.99 -6.01 -1.51
C ALA A 100 -8.43 -4.83 -2.38
N GLY A 101 -9.72 -4.75 -2.70
CA GLY A 101 -10.24 -3.74 -3.62
C GLY A 101 -10.15 -4.13 -5.10
N THR A 102 -9.61 -5.30 -5.45
CA THR A 102 -9.60 -5.78 -6.84
C THR A 102 -10.81 -6.65 -7.17
N THR A 103 -11.43 -6.47 -8.34
CA THR A 103 -12.57 -7.32 -8.74
C THR A 103 -12.22 -8.80 -8.91
N LYS A 104 -10.96 -9.11 -9.21
CA LYS A 104 -10.48 -10.49 -9.42
C LYS A 104 -10.14 -11.21 -8.12
N ASP A 105 -9.47 -10.54 -7.18
CA ASP A 105 -8.96 -11.19 -5.96
C ASP A 105 -9.78 -10.83 -4.71
N ASP A 106 -10.66 -9.83 -4.80
CA ASP A 106 -11.61 -9.45 -3.75
C ASP A 106 -13.05 -9.30 -4.31
N PRO A 107 -13.70 -10.40 -4.75
CA PRO A 107 -15.06 -10.34 -5.28
C PRO A 107 -16.06 -9.82 -4.27
N GLY A 108 -16.73 -8.72 -4.63
CA GLY A 108 -17.66 -8.03 -3.73
C GLY A 108 -16.97 -7.18 -2.66
N TYR A 109 -15.66 -6.92 -2.79
CA TYR A 109 -14.89 -5.97 -1.97
C TYR A 109 -14.89 -6.26 -0.46
N LYS A 110 -15.00 -7.52 -0.07
CA LYS A 110 -15.12 -7.92 1.34
C LYS A 110 -13.86 -7.62 2.14
N GLN A 111 -12.68 -7.87 1.56
CA GLN A 111 -11.41 -7.54 2.23
C GLN A 111 -11.26 -6.03 2.33
N ALA A 112 -11.59 -5.29 1.26
CA ALA A 112 -11.59 -3.84 1.30
C ALA A 112 -12.51 -3.29 2.42
N ASP A 113 -13.75 -3.77 2.50
CA ASP A 113 -14.72 -3.33 3.51
C ASP A 113 -14.26 -3.68 4.94
N ALA A 114 -13.62 -4.83 5.14
CA ALA A 114 -13.06 -5.24 6.44
C ALA A 114 -11.89 -4.33 6.87
N ILE A 115 -10.98 -4.03 5.95
CA ILE A 115 -9.86 -3.10 6.19
C ILE A 115 -10.37 -1.69 6.47
N GLU A 116 -11.34 -1.21 5.68
CA GLU A 116 -11.97 0.11 5.89
C GLU A 116 -12.61 0.20 7.28
N SER A 117 -13.31 -0.85 7.70
CA SER A 117 -13.92 -0.95 9.03
C SER A 117 -12.88 -0.99 10.16
N SER A 118 -11.75 -1.69 9.94
CA SER A 118 -10.70 -1.84 10.95
C SER A 118 -9.82 -0.60 11.10
N MET A 119 -9.54 0.11 10.01
CA MET A 119 -8.52 1.16 9.97
C MET A 119 -9.11 2.56 9.80
N GLY A 120 -10.38 2.68 9.41
CA GLY A 120 -11.02 3.97 9.13
C GLY A 120 -10.44 4.68 7.90
N VAL A 121 -9.83 3.93 6.97
CA VAL A 121 -9.15 4.44 5.78
C VAL A 121 -9.72 3.77 4.54
N HIS A 122 -10.00 4.56 3.50
CA HIS A 122 -10.58 4.04 2.26
C HIS A 122 -9.59 3.13 1.52
N VAL A 123 -10.08 1.99 1.02
CA VAL A 123 -9.32 1.11 0.12
C VAL A 123 -9.70 1.46 -1.32
N ILE A 124 -8.71 1.78 -2.14
CA ILE A 124 -8.91 2.08 -3.56
C ILE A 124 -9.41 0.80 -4.25
N ARG A 125 -10.55 0.90 -4.92
CA ARG A 125 -11.15 -0.20 -5.70
C ARG A 125 -10.75 -0.09 -7.17
N HIS A 126 -10.27 -1.18 -7.79
CA HIS A 126 -9.74 -1.17 -9.15
C HIS A 126 -9.80 -2.54 -9.86
N ASP A 127 -9.72 -2.57 -11.19
CA ASP A 127 -9.88 -3.81 -12.00
C ASP A 127 -8.56 -4.49 -12.41
N GLU A 128 -7.44 -3.78 -12.30
CA GLU A 128 -6.12 -4.25 -12.72
C GLU A 128 -5.12 -4.30 -11.57
N LYS A 129 -4.23 -5.31 -11.55
CA LYS A 129 -3.04 -5.30 -10.70
C LYS A 129 -1.90 -4.54 -11.37
#